data_AF-A0A2A5WHX7-F1
#
_entry.id   AF-A0A2A5WHX7-F1
#
_cell.length_a   1.000
_cell.length_b   1.000
_cell.length_c   1.000
_cell.angle_alpha   90.00
_cell.angle_beta   90.00
_cell.angle_gamma   90.00
#
_symmetry.space_group_name_H-M   'P 1'
#
loop_
_entity.id
_entity.type
_entity.pdbx_description
1 polymer ?
#
loop_
_entity_poly.entity_id
_entity_poly.type
_entity_poly.pdbx_seq_one_letter_code
_entity_poly.pdbx_strand_id
1 'polypeptide(L)'
;MKLTHESLEVILKTSVPGCQSLVSFERLSGGASQETYRITVETSAGTELLAMRRAVGGTFRADKPADPQLRQPGLDIEAALMKAAVGHGVPAPKVHHILTRDDGIGDGFIMEWLEGEALGTHIVRNEEYAQLRPRLAYECGKAIARIHAIDVNRPELKGRLGHTSPTDFIQQTWQRYKDIGVPQPMLDYVGRWLLINVDQDFTPTLVHNDFRNGNFMVDQHEIIGVLDWELAHIGDPMRDLGWICTNAWRFGSDLPVGGFGQYKDLFRGYEEISGQTVDPEKVRFWEVFGCFWWSVTCMTMAEMHRAGPDPSVERAMIGRRASEGQIDCVDLLIPGDLPNTLVSPEAAAHGNLDLPRADELLAATEKFLRDDALGATQGRTNFLTRVSANVLGLIRREQQLLPAYRDYEQQ
;
A
#
# COMPACT_ATOMS: atom_id res chain seq x y z
N MET A 1 12.49 -10.59 -20.28
CA MET A 1 13.18 -9.86 -21.38
C MET A 1 14.08 -8.78 -20.78
N LYS A 2 15.21 -8.43 -21.41
CA LYS A 2 16.20 -7.54 -20.78
C LYS A 2 15.91 -6.08 -21.12
N LEU A 3 15.66 -5.27 -20.09
CA LEU A 3 15.62 -3.81 -20.20
C LEU A 3 17.06 -3.32 -20.44
N THR A 4 17.31 -2.65 -21.56
CA THR A 4 18.61 -2.06 -21.91
C THR A 4 18.45 -0.57 -22.18
N HIS A 5 19.56 0.17 -22.13
CA HIS A 5 19.57 1.58 -22.48
C HIS A 5 19.07 1.82 -23.91
N GLU A 6 19.50 0.99 -24.86
CA GLU A 6 19.10 1.09 -26.26
C GLU A 6 17.61 0.83 -26.46
N SER A 7 17.05 -0.22 -25.83
CA SER A 7 15.63 -0.54 -25.99
C SER A 7 14.74 0.55 -25.40
N LEU A 8 15.10 1.08 -24.22
CA LEU A 8 14.35 2.14 -23.57
C LEU A 8 14.46 3.48 -24.31
N GLU A 9 15.64 3.84 -24.83
CA GLU A 9 15.83 5.08 -25.58
C GLU A 9 14.96 5.14 -26.85
N VAL A 10 14.87 4.02 -27.58
CA VAL A 10 14.01 3.93 -28.78
C VAL A 10 12.55 4.22 -28.42
N ILE A 11 12.06 3.65 -27.31
CA ILE A 11 10.70 3.85 -26.83
C ILE A 11 10.50 5.32 -26.40
N LEU A 12 11.45 5.90 -25.68
CA LEU A 12 11.34 7.29 -25.20
C LEU A 12 11.31 8.29 -26.35
N LYS A 13 12.15 8.12 -27.38
CA LYS A 13 12.17 9.00 -28.56
C LYS A 13 10.85 9.00 -29.34
N THR A 14 10.09 7.91 -29.31
CA THR A 14 8.80 7.81 -30.02
C THR A 14 7.61 8.24 -29.17
N SER A 15 7.71 8.07 -27.84
CA SER A 15 6.55 8.24 -26.94
C SER A 15 6.60 9.50 -26.07
N VAL A 16 7.77 10.08 -25.84
CA VAL A 16 7.93 11.30 -25.04
C VAL A 16 8.14 12.49 -25.99
N PRO A 17 7.24 13.48 -26.00
CA PRO A 17 7.36 14.64 -26.89
C PRO A 17 8.69 15.37 -26.70
N GLY A 18 9.42 15.57 -27.80
CA GLY A 18 10.69 16.30 -27.79
C GLY A 18 11.89 15.56 -27.21
N CYS A 19 11.75 14.28 -26.80
CA CYS A 19 12.86 13.48 -26.29
C CYS A 19 13.95 13.28 -27.37
N GLN A 20 15.18 13.67 -27.05
CA GLN A 20 16.36 13.60 -27.92
C GLN A 20 17.27 12.42 -27.56
N SER A 21 17.43 12.12 -26.27
CA SER A 21 18.26 11.00 -25.80
C SER A 21 17.90 10.58 -24.37
N LEU A 22 18.15 9.31 -24.06
CA LEU A 22 18.14 8.81 -22.69
C LEU A 22 19.48 9.13 -22.03
N VAL A 23 19.45 9.79 -20.87
CA VAL A 23 20.65 10.12 -20.08
C VAL A 23 20.96 9.01 -19.08
N SER A 24 19.94 8.58 -18.33
CA SER A 24 20.07 7.50 -17.35
C SER A 24 18.72 6.88 -17.02
N PHE A 25 18.73 5.64 -16.55
CA PHE A 25 17.58 5.06 -15.86
C PHE A 25 18.08 4.20 -14.69
N GLU A 26 17.44 4.34 -13.54
CA GLU A 26 17.79 3.65 -12.31
C GLU A 26 16.55 3.00 -11.69
N ARG A 27 16.70 1.77 -11.20
CA ARG A 27 15.62 1.08 -10.48
C ARG A 27 15.56 1.62 -9.06
N LEU A 28 14.37 2.03 -8.63
CA LEU A 28 14.11 2.45 -7.25
C LEU A 28 13.91 1.21 -6.36
N SER A 29 14.30 1.33 -5.10
CA SER A 29 14.18 0.26 -4.10
C SER A 29 12.75 0.06 -3.57
N GLY A 30 11.81 0.95 -3.90
CA GLY A 30 10.40 0.88 -3.52
C GLY A 30 9.53 0.24 -4.60
N GLY A 31 8.87 -0.87 -4.27
CA GLY A 31 7.95 -1.58 -5.16
C GLY A 31 7.83 -3.06 -4.80
N ALA A 32 6.90 -3.39 -3.89
CA ALA A 32 6.71 -4.76 -3.41
C ALA A 32 6.10 -5.68 -4.50
N SER A 33 5.33 -5.11 -5.44
CA SER A 33 4.62 -5.83 -6.51
C SER A 33 5.23 -5.62 -7.90
N GLN A 34 5.81 -4.45 -8.18
CA GLN A 34 6.28 -4.04 -9.52
C GLN A 34 7.65 -3.34 -9.45
N GLU A 35 8.37 -3.30 -10.57
CA GLU A 35 9.61 -2.55 -10.72
C GLU A 35 9.31 -1.08 -11.02
N THR A 36 9.83 -0.17 -10.21
CA THR A 36 9.74 1.28 -10.45
C THR A 36 11.10 1.81 -10.87
N TYR A 37 11.15 2.61 -11.92
CA TYR A 37 12.37 3.23 -12.44
C TYR A 37 12.24 4.74 -12.47
N ARG A 38 13.32 5.44 -12.10
CA ARG A 38 13.53 6.85 -12.40
C ARG A 38 14.32 6.95 -13.70
N ILE A 39 13.84 7.78 -14.62
CA ILE A 39 14.42 7.96 -15.95
C ILE A 39 14.77 9.43 -16.10
N THR A 40 15.98 9.72 -16.59
CA THR A 40 16.42 11.07 -16.95
C THR A 40 16.58 11.13 -18.46
N VAL A 41 15.89 12.05 -19.12
CA VAL A 41 15.96 12.26 -20.57
C VAL A 41 16.41 13.68 -20.90
N GLU A 42 17.08 13.84 -22.02
CA GLU A 42 17.29 15.16 -22.62
C GLU A 42 16.18 15.40 -23.63
N THR A 43 15.44 16.49 -23.48
CA THR A 43 14.40 16.92 -24.42
C THR A 43 14.79 18.23 -25.10
N SER A 44 14.03 18.64 -26.12
CA SER A 44 14.20 19.96 -26.73
C SER A 44 13.97 21.13 -25.75
N ALA A 45 13.35 20.88 -24.59
CA ALA A 45 13.12 21.88 -23.54
C ALA A 45 14.17 21.83 -22.41
N GLY A 46 15.07 20.85 -22.42
CA GLY A 46 16.09 20.62 -21.40
C GLY A 46 16.01 19.21 -20.81
N THR A 47 16.71 19.01 -19.69
CA THR A 47 16.67 17.72 -18.98
C THR A 47 15.34 17.55 -18.23
N GLU A 48 14.67 16.41 -18.45
CA GLU A 48 13.41 16.05 -17.79
C GLU A 48 13.52 14.71 -17.04
N LEU A 49 12.72 14.58 -15.97
CA LEU A 49 12.58 13.34 -15.22
C LEU A 49 11.27 12.64 -15.58
N LEU A 50 11.31 11.32 -15.67
CA LEU A 50 10.15 10.46 -15.88
C LEU A 50 10.19 9.29 -14.89
N ALA A 51 9.03 8.69 -14.66
CA ALA A 51 8.90 7.43 -13.94
C ALA A 51 8.44 6.32 -14.89
N MET A 52 8.89 5.09 -14.66
CA MET A 52 8.37 3.91 -15.34
C MET A 52 8.00 2.83 -14.34
N ARG A 53 6.78 2.30 -14.43
CA ARG A 53 6.31 1.14 -13.67
C ARG A 53 6.29 -0.07 -14.60
N ARG A 54 6.91 -1.17 -14.21
CA ARG A 54 7.15 -2.34 -15.07
C ARG A 54 6.94 -3.65 -14.32
N ALA A 55 6.41 -4.65 -15.02
CA ALA A 55 6.26 -6.00 -14.50
C ALA A 55 7.60 -6.60 -14.07
N VAL A 56 7.65 -7.21 -12.89
CA VAL A 56 8.86 -7.88 -12.38
C VAL A 56 9.40 -8.88 -13.40
N GLY A 57 10.70 -8.75 -13.71
CA GLY A 57 11.39 -9.59 -14.69
C GLY A 57 11.06 -9.29 -16.16
N GLY A 58 10.26 -8.25 -16.44
CA GLY A 58 9.76 -7.96 -17.79
C GLY A 58 8.86 -9.07 -18.30
N THR A 59 7.95 -9.54 -17.47
CA THR A 59 6.95 -10.55 -17.81
C THR A 59 5.73 -9.90 -18.47
N PHE A 60 5.01 -10.67 -19.28
CA PHE A 60 3.68 -10.28 -19.76
C PHE A 60 2.64 -11.01 -18.93
N ARG A 61 1.59 -10.30 -18.51
CA ARG A 61 0.47 -10.86 -17.78
C ARG A 61 -0.21 -11.97 -18.56
N ALA A 62 -0.32 -11.82 -19.88
CA ALA A 62 -0.89 -12.82 -20.78
C ALA A 62 -0.15 -14.17 -20.73
N ASP A 63 1.13 -14.18 -20.32
CA ASP A 63 1.94 -15.38 -20.20
C ASP A 63 1.80 -16.04 -18.81
N LYS A 64 1.15 -15.38 -17.85
CA LYS A 64 0.87 -15.93 -16.52
C LYS A 64 -0.49 -16.62 -16.53
N PRO A 65 -0.66 -17.75 -15.82
CA PRO A 65 -1.98 -18.32 -15.59
C PRO A 65 -2.89 -17.25 -15.00
N ALA A 66 -4.12 -17.14 -15.52
CA ALA A 66 -5.11 -16.28 -14.89
C ALA A 66 -5.30 -16.76 -13.46
N ASP A 67 -4.87 -15.96 -12.48
CA ASP A 67 -5.17 -16.22 -11.09
C ASP A 67 -6.58 -15.69 -10.81
N PRO A 68 -7.58 -16.56 -10.60
CA PRO A 68 -8.96 -16.14 -10.35
C PRO A 68 -9.11 -15.32 -9.05
N GLN A 69 -8.13 -15.40 -8.14
CA GLN A 69 -8.10 -14.73 -6.85
C GLN A 69 -7.41 -13.35 -6.89
N LEU A 70 -6.56 -13.08 -7.89
CA LEU A 70 -5.93 -11.78 -8.11
C LEU A 70 -6.64 -11.04 -9.26
N ARG A 71 -7.81 -10.47 -8.95
CA ARG A 71 -8.58 -9.58 -9.85
C ARG A 71 -7.95 -8.20 -10.00
N GLN A 72 -6.62 -8.09 -10.01
CA GLN A 72 -5.94 -6.81 -10.24
C GLN A 72 -6.14 -6.37 -11.70
N PRO A 73 -6.28 -5.06 -11.99
CA PRO A 73 -6.48 -4.57 -13.36
C PRO A 73 -5.28 -4.83 -14.29
N GLY A 74 -4.07 -4.89 -13.75
CA GLY A 74 -2.84 -4.99 -14.56
C GLY A 74 -2.32 -3.61 -14.99
N LEU A 75 -1.05 -3.54 -15.36
CA LEU A 75 -0.32 -2.28 -15.56
C LEU A 75 -0.89 -1.40 -16.69
N ASP A 76 -1.41 -2.02 -17.74
CA ASP A 76 -2.02 -1.29 -18.86
C ASP A 76 -3.39 -0.69 -18.48
N ILE A 77 -4.17 -1.38 -17.66
CA ILE A 77 -5.41 -0.82 -17.10
C ILE A 77 -5.09 0.24 -16.04
N GLU A 78 -4.07 0.04 -15.21
CA GLU A 78 -3.59 1.04 -14.25
C GLU A 78 -3.28 2.37 -14.96
N ALA A 79 -2.55 2.30 -16.07
CA ALA A 79 -2.23 3.45 -16.89
C ALA A 79 -3.47 4.08 -17.56
N ALA A 80 -4.44 3.26 -18.00
CA ALA A 80 -5.70 3.75 -18.54
C ALA A 80 -6.55 4.46 -17.46
N LEU A 81 -6.56 3.95 -16.23
CA LEU A 81 -7.22 4.58 -15.09
C LEU A 81 -6.59 5.92 -14.75
N MET A 82 -5.26 6.04 -14.70
CA MET A 82 -4.57 7.32 -14.51
C MET A 82 -4.95 8.34 -15.59
N LYS A 83 -4.99 7.93 -16.87
CA LYS A 83 -5.46 8.81 -17.97
C LYS A 83 -6.92 9.24 -17.80
N ALA A 84 -7.80 8.33 -17.39
CA ALA A 84 -9.20 8.64 -17.14
C ALA A 84 -9.38 9.57 -15.93
N ALA A 85 -8.55 9.40 -14.89
CA ALA A 85 -8.51 10.21 -13.68
C ALA A 85 -8.13 11.66 -13.98
N VAL A 86 -7.05 11.89 -14.74
CA VAL A 86 -6.68 13.23 -15.23
C VAL A 86 -7.83 13.86 -16.03
N GLY A 87 -8.47 13.08 -16.90
CA GLY A 87 -9.63 13.53 -17.68
C GLY A 87 -10.86 13.93 -16.85
N HIS A 88 -10.96 13.49 -15.59
CA HIS A 88 -12.03 13.83 -14.64
C HIS A 88 -11.56 14.78 -13.52
N GLY A 89 -10.39 15.43 -13.68
CA GLY A 89 -9.88 16.40 -12.71
C GLY A 89 -9.38 15.79 -11.41
N VAL A 90 -9.04 14.50 -11.41
CA VAL A 90 -8.25 13.86 -10.35
C VAL A 90 -6.78 14.10 -10.69
N PRO A 91 -5.98 14.74 -9.80
CA PRO A 91 -4.55 14.84 -10.01
C PRO A 91 -3.93 13.46 -10.12
N ALA A 92 -3.16 13.19 -11.17
CA ALA A 92 -2.41 11.95 -11.37
C ALA A 92 -1.27 12.20 -12.37
N PRO A 93 -0.18 11.41 -12.33
CA PRO A 93 0.91 11.56 -13.29
C PRO A 93 0.41 11.40 -14.73
N LYS A 94 0.84 12.28 -15.62
CA LYS A 94 0.55 12.11 -17.05
C LYS A 94 1.25 10.86 -17.59
N VAL A 95 0.47 9.90 -18.08
CA VAL A 95 1.01 8.71 -18.76
C VAL A 95 1.45 9.08 -20.18
N HIS A 96 2.75 8.97 -20.46
CA HIS A 96 3.35 9.19 -21.77
C HIS A 96 3.21 7.97 -22.68
N HIS A 97 3.45 6.77 -22.16
CA HIS A 97 3.46 5.54 -22.95
C HIS A 97 2.91 4.35 -22.17
N ILE A 98 2.13 3.49 -22.81
CA ILE A 98 1.75 2.19 -22.24
C ILE A 98 2.51 1.13 -23.04
N LEU A 99 3.32 0.34 -22.36
CA LEU A 99 4.17 -0.67 -22.99
C LEU A 99 3.30 -1.79 -23.58
N THR A 100 3.68 -2.21 -24.76
CA THR A 100 3.08 -3.29 -25.54
C THR A 100 4.09 -4.41 -25.74
N ARG A 101 3.62 -5.51 -26.34
CA ARG A 101 4.50 -6.63 -26.69
C ARG A 101 5.60 -6.24 -27.68
N ASP A 102 5.33 -5.28 -28.56
CA ASP A 102 6.26 -4.82 -29.59
C ASP A 102 7.42 -3.99 -29.01
N ASP A 103 7.22 -3.38 -27.83
CA ASP A 103 8.28 -2.68 -27.09
C ASP A 103 9.34 -3.66 -26.54
N GLY A 104 9.03 -4.96 -26.43
CA GLY A 104 9.99 -6.01 -26.11
C GLY A 104 10.57 -5.98 -24.69
N ILE A 105 10.03 -5.13 -23.80
CA ILE A 105 10.52 -4.96 -22.43
C ILE A 105 9.53 -5.45 -21.36
N GLY A 106 8.37 -6.02 -21.72
CA GLY A 106 7.36 -6.52 -20.78
C GLY A 106 6.26 -5.50 -20.50
N ASP A 107 5.27 -5.88 -19.69
CA ASP A 107 4.16 -4.99 -19.33
C ASP A 107 4.65 -3.82 -18.46
N GLY A 108 4.04 -2.66 -18.66
CA GLY A 108 4.34 -1.46 -17.89
C GLY A 108 3.90 -0.19 -18.60
N PHE A 109 4.31 0.94 -18.06
CA PHE A 109 4.01 2.25 -18.62
C PHE A 109 5.03 3.29 -18.15
N ILE A 110 5.20 4.33 -18.96
CA ILE A 110 6.05 5.49 -18.70
C ILE A 110 5.14 6.68 -18.39
N MET A 111 5.43 7.38 -17.32
CA MET A 111 4.65 8.51 -16.82
C MET A 111 5.56 9.66 -16.39
N GLU A 112 4.92 10.82 -16.22
CA GLU A 112 5.51 12.02 -15.64
C GLU A 112 6.14 11.73 -14.27
N TRP A 113 7.28 12.37 -14.01
CA TRP A 113 7.83 12.43 -12.66
C TRP A 113 7.17 13.58 -11.90
N LEU A 114 6.50 13.27 -10.80
CA LEU A 114 5.95 14.28 -9.90
C LEU A 114 6.98 14.64 -8.83
N GLU A 115 7.20 15.94 -8.62
CA GLU A 115 8.02 16.44 -7.51
C GLU A 115 7.13 16.76 -6.31
N GLY A 116 7.05 15.83 -5.36
CA GLY A 116 6.29 16.00 -4.14
C GLY A 116 6.57 14.90 -3.12
N GLU A 117 5.79 14.90 -2.04
CA GLU A 117 5.94 13.97 -0.93
C GLU A 117 4.81 12.94 -0.93
N ALA A 118 5.18 11.67 -0.85
CA ALA A 118 4.25 10.54 -0.72
C ALA A 118 4.34 9.87 0.66
N LEU A 119 5.40 10.14 1.45
CA LEU A 119 5.59 9.49 2.74
C LEU A 119 4.60 10.07 3.75
N GLY A 120 3.57 9.29 4.10
CA GLY A 120 2.51 9.78 4.96
C GLY A 120 2.97 10.25 6.35
N THR A 121 4.01 9.64 6.92
CA THR A 121 4.65 10.14 8.15
C THR A 121 5.20 11.55 7.98
N HIS A 122 5.80 11.89 6.83
CA HIS A 122 6.29 13.25 6.56
C HIS A 122 5.13 14.23 6.38
N ILE A 123 4.10 13.84 5.63
CA ILE A 123 2.89 14.67 5.44
C ILE A 123 2.26 15.01 6.80
N VAL A 124 2.18 14.03 7.71
CA VAL A 124 1.59 14.21 9.04
C VAL A 124 2.48 15.04 9.98
N ARG A 125 3.82 14.92 9.91
CA ARG A 125 4.73 15.45 10.94
C ARG A 125 5.58 16.65 10.53
N ASN A 126 5.88 16.82 9.25
CA ASN A 126 6.79 17.87 8.78
C ASN A 126 6.07 19.23 8.74
N GLU A 127 6.68 20.28 9.28
CA GLU A 127 6.14 21.64 9.30
C GLU A 127 5.92 22.23 7.89
N GLU A 128 6.65 21.74 6.89
CA GLU A 128 6.46 22.12 5.49
C GLU A 128 5.00 21.97 5.02
N TYR A 129 4.29 20.96 5.51
CA TYR A 129 2.90 20.67 5.15
C TYR A 129 1.87 21.23 6.15
N ALA A 130 2.29 22.03 7.14
CA ALA A 130 1.40 22.52 8.20
C ALA A 130 0.21 23.35 7.65
N GLN A 131 0.41 24.11 6.58
CA GLN A 131 -0.64 24.90 5.94
C GLN A 131 -1.58 24.06 5.06
N LEU A 132 -1.09 22.93 4.53
CA LEU A 132 -1.87 22.00 3.73
C LEU A 132 -2.77 21.13 4.61
N ARG A 133 -2.22 20.55 5.70
CA ARG A 133 -2.88 19.55 6.56
C ARG A 133 -4.35 19.85 6.90
N PRO A 134 -4.73 21.06 7.37
CA PRO A 134 -6.12 21.36 7.75
C PRO A 134 -7.14 21.24 6.61
N ARG A 135 -6.70 21.34 5.36
CA ARG A 135 -7.56 21.24 4.16
C ARG A 135 -7.48 19.88 3.48
N LEU A 136 -6.48 19.06 3.82
CA LEU A 136 -6.14 17.86 3.07
C LEU A 136 -7.26 16.81 3.10
N ALA A 137 -7.95 16.63 4.22
CA ALA A 137 -9.10 15.70 4.28
C ALA A 137 -10.23 16.09 3.34
N TYR A 138 -10.51 17.40 3.24
CA TYR A 138 -11.51 17.92 2.32
C TYR A 138 -11.09 17.74 0.85
N GLU A 139 -9.82 17.99 0.51
CA GLU A 139 -9.32 17.73 -0.84
C GLU A 139 -9.28 16.22 -1.19
N CYS A 140 -8.99 15.35 -0.23
CA CYS A 140 -9.13 13.90 -0.38
C CYS A 140 -10.57 13.52 -0.73
N GLY A 141 -11.56 14.07 -0.03
CA GLY A 141 -12.98 13.82 -0.31
C GLY A 141 -13.37 14.20 -1.74
N LYS A 142 -12.89 15.36 -2.20
CA LYS A 142 -13.10 15.83 -3.57
C LYS A 142 -12.44 14.89 -4.60
N ALA A 143 -11.20 14.47 -4.35
CA ALA A 143 -10.49 13.54 -5.23
C ALA A 143 -11.24 12.21 -5.33
N ILE A 144 -11.62 11.60 -4.20
CA ILE A 144 -12.37 10.34 -4.16
C ILE A 144 -13.70 10.47 -4.94
N ALA A 145 -14.46 11.55 -4.74
CA ALA A 145 -15.70 11.77 -5.48
C ALA A 145 -15.50 11.88 -7.00
N ARG A 146 -14.41 12.54 -7.45
CA ARG A 146 -14.06 12.60 -8.88
C ARG A 146 -13.67 11.23 -9.43
N ILE A 147 -12.96 10.40 -8.64
CA ILE A 147 -12.64 9.01 -9.01
C ILE A 147 -13.92 8.21 -9.25
N HIS A 148 -14.87 8.30 -8.31
CA HIS A 148 -16.14 7.56 -8.39
C HIS A 148 -17.03 8.02 -9.56
N ALA A 149 -16.82 9.23 -10.07
CA ALA A 149 -17.53 9.78 -11.23
C ALA A 149 -16.95 9.34 -12.59
N ILE A 150 -15.82 8.63 -12.63
CA ILE A 150 -15.20 8.17 -13.88
C ILE A 150 -16.10 7.14 -14.57
N ASP A 151 -16.46 7.39 -15.83
CA ASP A 151 -17.21 6.42 -16.63
C ASP A 151 -16.34 5.21 -17.00
N VAL A 152 -16.69 4.05 -16.48
CA VAL A 152 -15.98 2.78 -16.71
C VAL A 152 -16.41 2.08 -18.00
N ASN A 153 -17.41 2.62 -18.73
CA ASN A 153 -17.82 2.13 -20.04
C ASN A 153 -17.00 2.68 -21.20
N ARG A 154 -15.99 3.52 -20.91
CA ARG A 154 -15.05 4.03 -21.90
C ARG A 154 -14.31 2.88 -22.61
N PRO A 155 -13.97 3.01 -23.90
CA PRO A 155 -13.37 1.93 -24.68
C PRO A 155 -12.15 1.26 -24.02
N GLU A 156 -11.33 2.04 -23.32
CA GLU A 156 -10.10 1.59 -22.66
C GLU A 156 -10.31 0.80 -21.36
N LEU A 157 -11.48 0.92 -20.71
CA LEU A 157 -11.81 0.29 -19.41
C LEU A 157 -12.96 -0.73 -19.49
N LYS A 158 -13.83 -0.62 -20.50
CA LYS A 158 -15.09 -1.37 -20.59
C LYS A 158 -14.87 -2.89 -20.52
N GLY A 159 -15.45 -3.51 -19.50
CA GLY A 159 -15.39 -4.96 -19.30
C GLY A 159 -14.01 -5.49 -18.86
N ARG A 160 -13.09 -4.60 -18.46
CA ARG A 160 -11.72 -4.96 -18.08
C ARG A 160 -11.46 -4.83 -16.57
N LEU A 161 -12.39 -4.23 -15.83
CA LEU A 161 -12.33 -4.12 -14.37
C LEU A 161 -13.16 -5.24 -13.72
N GLY A 162 -12.64 -5.79 -12.62
CA GLY A 162 -13.39 -6.73 -11.81
C GLY A 162 -14.57 -6.05 -11.12
N HIS A 163 -15.67 -6.79 -10.93
CA HIS A 163 -16.76 -6.38 -10.05
C HIS A 163 -16.69 -7.17 -8.75
N THR A 164 -16.87 -6.47 -7.64
CA THR A 164 -16.86 -7.10 -6.30
C THR A 164 -18.00 -6.52 -5.48
N SER A 165 -18.95 -7.37 -5.07
CA SER A 165 -19.96 -6.96 -4.09
C SER A 165 -19.34 -6.86 -2.69
N PRO A 166 -19.90 -6.07 -1.77
CA PRO A 166 -19.44 -5.99 -0.39
C PRO A 166 -19.37 -7.37 0.27
N THR A 167 -20.39 -8.21 0.08
CA THR A 167 -20.44 -9.57 0.61
C THR A 167 -19.32 -10.44 0.06
N ASP A 168 -19.09 -10.41 -1.25
CA ASP A 168 -18.01 -11.18 -1.87
C ASP A 168 -16.64 -10.73 -1.36
N PHE A 169 -16.46 -9.42 -1.12
CA PHE A 169 -15.18 -8.90 -0.63
C PHE A 169 -14.89 -9.38 0.79
N ILE A 170 -15.90 -9.35 1.65
CA ILE A 170 -15.81 -9.86 3.03
C ILE A 170 -15.52 -11.36 3.02
N GLN A 171 -16.25 -12.13 2.22
CA GLN A 171 -16.06 -13.58 2.12
C GLN A 171 -14.67 -13.94 1.58
N GLN A 172 -14.17 -13.26 0.55
CA GLN A 172 -12.83 -13.48 0.01
C GLN A 172 -11.75 -13.18 1.05
N THR A 173 -11.88 -12.06 1.77
CA THR A 173 -10.93 -11.65 2.82
C THR A 173 -10.94 -12.64 3.97
N TRP A 174 -12.13 -13.08 4.39
CA TRP A 174 -12.26 -14.06 5.46
C TRP A 174 -11.75 -15.43 5.03
N GLN A 175 -11.99 -15.86 3.79
CA GLN A 175 -11.43 -17.10 3.28
C GLN A 175 -9.91 -17.06 3.27
N ARG A 176 -9.30 -15.95 2.82
CA ARG A 176 -7.85 -15.75 2.88
C ARG A 176 -7.30 -15.87 4.30
N TYR A 177 -7.99 -15.31 5.29
CA TYR A 177 -7.63 -15.51 6.71
C TYR A 177 -7.70 -16.99 7.11
N LYS A 178 -8.77 -17.71 6.77
CA LYS A 178 -8.90 -19.14 7.10
C LYS A 178 -7.80 -19.98 6.46
N ASP A 179 -7.41 -19.66 5.23
CA ASP A 179 -6.38 -20.38 4.48
C ASP A 179 -4.99 -20.25 5.13
N ILE A 180 -4.73 -19.20 5.92
CA ILE A 180 -3.50 -19.03 6.70
C ILE A 180 -3.39 -20.08 7.81
N GLY A 181 -4.51 -20.62 8.31
CA GLY A 181 -4.52 -21.71 9.28
C GLY A 181 -4.05 -21.33 10.69
N VAL A 182 -3.92 -20.03 11.01
CA VAL A 182 -3.57 -19.52 12.33
C VAL A 182 -4.81 -18.89 12.97
N PRO A 183 -5.41 -19.51 14.02
CA PRO A 183 -6.63 -18.98 14.64
C PRO A 183 -6.43 -17.59 15.27
N GLN A 184 -7.33 -16.67 14.94
CA GLN A 184 -7.40 -15.30 15.46
C GLN A 184 -8.87 -15.00 15.83
N PRO A 185 -9.29 -15.25 17.09
CA PRO A 185 -10.70 -15.13 17.49
C PRO A 185 -11.33 -13.77 17.18
N MET A 186 -10.56 -12.69 17.24
CA MET A 186 -11.05 -11.36 16.88
C MET A 186 -11.39 -11.26 15.39
N LEU A 187 -10.57 -11.83 14.50
CA LEU A 187 -10.85 -11.84 13.06
C LEU A 187 -12.09 -12.69 12.72
N ASP A 188 -12.31 -13.79 13.44
CA ASP A 188 -13.56 -14.58 13.30
C ASP A 188 -14.79 -13.79 13.74
N TYR A 189 -14.68 -13.03 14.84
CA TYR A 189 -15.74 -12.16 15.32
C TYR A 189 -16.06 -11.06 14.30
N VAL A 190 -15.04 -10.34 13.81
CA VAL A 190 -15.20 -9.23 12.86
C VAL A 190 -15.75 -9.72 11.53
N GLY A 191 -15.24 -10.83 11.00
CA GLY A 191 -15.77 -11.44 9.77
C GLY A 191 -17.27 -11.75 9.88
N ARG A 192 -17.72 -12.30 11.02
CA ARG A 192 -19.16 -12.53 11.29
C ARG A 192 -19.94 -11.22 11.38
N TRP A 193 -19.43 -10.25 12.13
CA TRP A 193 -20.07 -8.95 12.28
C TRP A 193 -20.27 -8.28 10.92
N LEU A 194 -19.24 -8.29 10.07
CA LEU A 194 -19.29 -7.72 8.73
C LEU A 194 -20.36 -8.38 7.87
N LEU A 195 -20.45 -9.72 7.84
CA LEU A 195 -21.49 -10.42 7.06
C LEU A 195 -22.91 -10.18 7.58
N ILE A 196 -23.09 -9.90 8.87
CA ILE A 196 -24.40 -9.61 9.47
C ILE A 196 -24.84 -8.18 9.14
N ASN A 197 -23.91 -7.23 9.10
CA ASN A 197 -24.19 -5.80 8.98
C ASN A 197 -23.96 -5.22 7.57
N VAL A 198 -23.56 -6.05 6.61
CA VAL A 198 -23.29 -5.61 5.25
C VAL A 198 -24.58 -5.13 4.56
N ASP A 199 -24.60 -3.88 4.12
CA ASP A 199 -25.66 -3.37 3.25
C ASP A 199 -25.39 -3.80 1.80
N GLN A 200 -26.44 -4.28 1.12
CA GLN A 200 -26.38 -4.60 -0.31
C GLN A 200 -26.93 -3.46 -1.18
N ASP A 201 -27.57 -2.45 -0.58
CA ASP A 201 -28.09 -1.30 -1.30
C ASP A 201 -26.98 -0.25 -1.50
N PHE A 202 -26.30 -0.37 -2.64
CA PHE A 202 -25.30 0.58 -3.10
C PHE A 202 -25.33 0.69 -4.62
N THR A 203 -24.89 1.83 -5.15
CA THR A 203 -24.65 2.00 -6.58
C THR A 203 -23.16 1.77 -6.85
N PRO A 204 -22.77 0.71 -7.59
CA PRO A 204 -21.36 0.44 -7.83
C PRO A 204 -20.69 1.52 -8.68
N THR A 205 -19.51 1.96 -8.26
CA THR A 205 -18.66 2.89 -9.01
C THR A 205 -17.26 2.31 -9.18
N LEU A 206 -16.41 2.98 -9.96
CA LEU A 206 -14.97 2.77 -9.82
C LEU A 206 -14.57 3.10 -8.38
N VAL A 207 -13.81 2.21 -7.76
CA VAL A 207 -13.14 2.44 -6.48
C VAL A 207 -11.64 2.28 -6.67
N HIS A 208 -10.86 3.17 -6.08
CA HIS A 208 -9.41 3.07 -6.06
C HIS A 208 -8.96 1.88 -5.20
N ASN A 209 -9.68 1.62 -4.10
CA ASN A 209 -9.52 0.56 -3.12
C ASN A 209 -8.24 0.65 -2.25
N ASP A 210 -7.22 1.40 -2.68
CA ASP A 210 -6.07 1.77 -1.86
C ASP A 210 -5.87 3.30 -1.74
N PHE A 211 -6.96 4.09 -1.73
CA PHE A 211 -6.85 5.55 -1.53
C PHE A 211 -6.55 5.85 -0.05
N ARG A 212 -5.29 6.15 0.27
CA ARG A 212 -4.82 6.39 1.63
C ARG A 212 -3.63 7.33 1.67
N ASN A 213 -3.33 7.86 2.86
CA ASN A 213 -2.09 8.60 3.09
C ASN A 213 -0.89 7.65 2.88
N GLY A 214 -0.07 7.93 1.86
CA GLY A 214 0.92 7.01 1.33
C GLY A 214 0.74 6.65 -0.15
N ASN A 215 -0.46 6.85 -0.71
CA ASN A 215 -0.79 6.58 -2.12
C ASN A 215 -1.33 7.81 -2.86
N PHE A 216 -1.09 8.99 -2.30
CA PHE A 216 -1.18 10.23 -3.05
C PHE A 216 0.05 11.08 -2.70
N MET A 217 0.44 11.91 -3.65
CA MET A 217 1.53 12.87 -3.52
C MET A 217 0.96 14.25 -3.28
N VAL A 218 1.65 14.99 -2.41
CA VAL A 218 1.36 16.40 -2.13
C VAL A 218 2.58 17.27 -2.41
N ASP A 219 2.33 18.52 -2.75
CA ASP A 219 3.31 19.58 -2.56
C ASP A 219 2.94 20.40 -1.29
N GLN A 220 3.46 21.62 -1.16
CA GLN A 220 3.16 22.48 -0.01
C GLN A 220 1.73 23.05 -0.03
N HIS A 221 0.97 22.84 -1.12
CA HIS A 221 -0.25 23.58 -1.43
C HIS A 221 -1.45 22.68 -1.70
N GLU A 222 -1.25 21.53 -2.35
CA GLU A 222 -2.32 20.65 -2.83
C GLU A 222 -1.89 19.19 -3.03
N ILE A 223 -2.86 18.34 -3.40
CA ILE A 223 -2.61 16.98 -3.88
C ILE A 223 -2.22 17.08 -5.35
N ILE A 224 -1.03 16.60 -5.70
CA ILE A 224 -0.49 16.67 -7.07
C ILE A 224 -0.59 15.35 -7.83
N GLY A 225 -0.86 14.23 -7.14
CA GLY A 225 -1.05 12.94 -7.80
C GLY A 225 -1.66 11.86 -6.94
N VAL A 226 -2.69 11.19 -7.43
CA VAL A 226 -3.23 9.93 -6.89
C VAL A 226 -2.50 8.78 -7.57
N LEU A 227 -1.87 7.92 -6.78
CA LEU A 227 -0.96 6.87 -7.21
C LEU A 227 -1.54 5.49 -6.94
N ASP A 228 -0.94 4.48 -7.55
CA ASP A 228 -1.13 3.07 -7.23
C ASP A 228 -2.55 2.52 -7.42
N TRP A 229 -2.96 2.43 -8.68
CA TRP A 229 -4.29 1.96 -9.07
C TRP A 229 -4.38 0.42 -9.22
N GLU A 230 -3.42 -0.33 -8.65
CA GLU A 230 -3.29 -1.77 -8.87
C GLU A 230 -4.41 -2.61 -8.24
N LEU A 231 -5.18 -2.03 -7.30
CA LEU A 231 -6.31 -2.67 -6.63
C LEU A 231 -7.68 -2.13 -7.07
N ALA A 232 -7.70 -1.24 -8.06
CA ALA A 232 -8.92 -0.59 -8.51
C ALA A 232 -9.91 -1.60 -9.12
N HIS A 233 -11.19 -1.42 -8.83
CA HIS A 233 -12.24 -2.30 -9.32
C HIS A 233 -13.60 -1.59 -9.28
N ILE A 234 -14.67 -2.26 -9.69
CA ILE A 234 -16.04 -1.77 -9.54
C ILE A 234 -16.63 -2.31 -8.25
N GLY A 235 -17.02 -1.42 -7.34
CA GLY A 235 -17.46 -1.77 -5.99
C GLY A 235 -18.22 -0.63 -5.30
N ASP A 236 -18.39 -0.75 -3.99
CA ASP A 236 -19.06 0.27 -3.17
C ASP A 236 -18.15 1.50 -2.96
N PRO A 237 -18.56 2.71 -3.37
CA PRO A 237 -17.76 3.93 -3.19
C PRO A 237 -17.34 4.20 -1.74
N MET A 238 -18.14 3.79 -0.76
CA MET A 238 -17.82 4.04 0.65
C MET A 238 -16.55 3.32 1.11
N ARG A 239 -16.08 2.32 0.35
CA ARG A 239 -14.79 1.66 0.58
C ARG A 239 -13.63 2.64 0.63
N ASP A 240 -13.53 3.58 -0.31
CA ASP A 240 -12.40 4.52 -0.36
C ASP A 240 -12.43 5.53 0.79
N LEU A 241 -13.63 5.99 1.18
CA LEU A 241 -13.79 6.87 2.34
C LEU A 241 -13.46 6.15 3.65
N GLY A 242 -13.89 4.90 3.82
CA GLY A 242 -13.58 4.11 5.01
C GLY A 242 -12.09 3.73 5.07
N TRP A 243 -11.49 3.45 3.92
CA TRP A 243 -10.10 3.01 3.85
C TRP A 243 -9.12 4.06 4.35
N ILE A 244 -9.20 5.31 3.86
CA ILE A 244 -8.34 6.41 4.34
C ILE A 244 -8.50 6.71 5.84
N CYS A 245 -9.62 6.30 6.44
CA CYS A 245 -9.87 6.47 7.87
C CYS A 245 -9.20 5.39 8.73
N THR A 246 -8.74 4.28 8.15
CA THR A 246 -8.10 3.18 8.89
C THR A 246 -6.87 3.67 9.67
N ASN A 247 -6.72 3.26 10.93
CA ASN A 247 -5.66 3.73 11.84
C ASN A 247 -4.24 3.49 11.28
N ALA A 248 -4.04 2.42 10.51
CA ALA A 248 -2.80 2.11 9.82
C ALA A 248 -2.22 3.25 8.97
N TRP A 249 -3.08 4.18 8.51
CA TRP A 249 -2.74 5.31 7.63
C TRP A 249 -2.70 6.66 8.36
N ARG A 250 -2.81 6.65 9.69
CA ARG A 250 -2.75 7.87 10.53
C ARG A 250 -1.35 8.18 11.05
N PHE A 251 -0.40 7.25 10.93
CA PHE A 251 1.01 7.43 11.31
C PHE A 251 1.22 7.89 12.78
N GLY A 252 0.36 7.40 13.67
CA GLY A 252 0.36 7.70 15.12
C GLY A 252 -0.33 9.01 15.50
N SER A 253 -1.11 9.60 14.58
CA SER A 253 -1.96 10.76 14.85
C SER A 253 -3.37 10.33 15.26
N ASP A 254 -3.99 11.09 16.17
CA ASP A 254 -5.38 10.87 16.61
C ASP A 254 -6.42 11.38 15.59
N LEU A 255 -5.97 12.10 14.55
CA LEU A 255 -6.86 12.62 13.52
C LEU A 255 -7.32 11.49 12.58
N PRO A 256 -8.64 11.26 12.42
CA PRO A 256 -9.14 10.02 11.83
C PRO A 256 -8.86 9.87 10.34
N VAL A 257 -8.82 10.97 9.57
CA VAL A 257 -8.63 10.91 8.11
C VAL A 257 -7.15 11.07 7.81
N GLY A 258 -6.48 9.96 7.44
CA GLY A 258 -5.07 9.93 7.04
C GLY A 258 -4.08 10.50 8.06
N GLY A 259 -4.51 10.74 9.31
CA GLY A 259 -3.69 11.38 10.35
C GLY A 259 -3.64 12.91 10.28
N PHE A 260 -4.40 13.57 9.40
CA PHE A 260 -4.32 15.02 9.19
C PHE A 260 -5.67 15.75 9.23
N GLY A 261 -6.82 15.04 9.25
CA GLY A 261 -8.12 15.71 9.26
C GLY A 261 -9.27 14.91 9.86
N GLN A 262 -10.45 15.51 9.84
CA GLN A 262 -11.67 15.00 10.48
C GLN A 262 -12.64 14.41 9.46
N TYR A 263 -13.47 13.45 9.87
CA TYR A 263 -14.50 12.83 9.01
C TYR A 263 -15.39 13.87 8.33
N LYS A 264 -15.82 14.89 9.08
CA LYS A 264 -16.69 15.96 8.57
C LYS A 264 -16.09 16.71 7.37
N ASP A 265 -14.76 16.88 7.33
CA ASP A 265 -14.09 17.61 6.26
C ASP A 265 -13.97 16.72 5.02
N LEU A 266 -13.66 15.43 5.22
CA LEU A 266 -13.68 14.41 4.17
C LEU A 266 -15.07 14.30 3.52
N PHE A 267 -16.11 14.17 4.34
CA PHE A 267 -17.49 14.05 3.86
C PHE A 267 -17.91 15.30 3.10
N ARG A 268 -17.68 16.49 3.66
CA ARG A 268 -17.99 17.76 2.98
C ARG A 268 -17.35 17.82 1.59
N GLY A 269 -16.08 17.43 1.45
CA GLY A 269 -15.39 17.43 0.16
C GLY A 269 -15.98 16.44 -0.84
N TYR A 270 -16.36 15.26 -0.36
CA TYR A 270 -17.00 14.24 -1.17
C TYR A 270 -18.40 14.67 -1.64
N GLU A 271 -19.22 15.15 -0.72
CA GLU A 271 -20.61 15.57 -0.97
C GLU A 271 -20.69 16.74 -1.95
N GLU A 272 -19.77 17.71 -1.84
CA GLU A 272 -19.73 18.88 -2.72
C GLU A 272 -19.52 18.52 -4.20
N ILE A 273 -18.70 17.50 -4.46
CA ILE A 273 -18.38 17.06 -5.82
C ILE A 273 -19.37 16.03 -6.33
N SER A 274 -19.74 15.05 -5.50
CA SER A 274 -20.63 13.97 -5.91
C SER A 274 -22.11 14.38 -5.95
N GLY A 275 -22.49 15.42 -5.19
CA GLY A 275 -23.88 15.78 -4.96
C GLY A 275 -24.66 14.76 -4.10
N GLN A 276 -23.98 13.76 -3.55
CA GLN A 276 -24.57 12.69 -2.74
C GLN A 276 -24.18 12.88 -1.28
N THR A 277 -25.15 12.82 -0.37
CA THR A 277 -24.90 12.82 1.08
C THR A 277 -24.19 11.53 1.48
N VAL A 278 -23.12 11.66 2.26
CA VAL A 278 -22.38 10.52 2.81
C VAL A 278 -23.11 10.01 4.04
N ASP A 279 -23.36 8.70 4.09
CA ASP A 279 -23.82 8.02 5.30
C ASP A 279 -22.61 7.67 6.17
N PRO A 280 -22.43 8.30 7.35
CA PRO A 280 -21.30 8.04 8.23
C PRO A 280 -21.22 6.58 8.71
N GLU A 281 -22.36 5.89 8.86
CA GLU A 281 -22.38 4.51 9.32
C GLU A 281 -21.89 3.54 8.22
N LYS A 282 -22.17 3.84 6.95
CA LYS A 282 -21.58 3.09 5.81
C LYS A 282 -20.07 3.29 5.75
N VAL A 283 -19.58 4.51 5.95
CA VAL A 283 -18.13 4.77 6.01
C VAL A 283 -17.50 4.03 7.18
N ARG A 284 -18.12 4.07 8.37
CA ARG A 284 -17.64 3.34 9.55
C ARG A 284 -17.61 1.83 9.32
N PHE A 285 -18.62 1.26 8.66
CA PHE A 285 -18.62 -0.15 8.26
C PHE A 285 -17.39 -0.47 7.39
N TRP A 286 -17.09 0.36 6.40
CA TRP A 286 -15.93 0.20 5.52
C TRP A 286 -14.58 0.47 6.22
N GLU A 287 -14.56 1.30 7.26
CA GLU A 287 -13.40 1.50 8.14
C GLU A 287 -13.13 0.22 8.95
N VAL A 288 -14.16 -0.39 9.55
CA VAL A 288 -14.05 -1.71 10.22
C VAL A 288 -13.53 -2.77 9.26
N PHE A 289 -14.11 -2.84 8.05
CA PHE A 289 -13.62 -3.74 7.01
C PHE A 289 -12.17 -3.42 6.61
N GLY A 290 -11.77 -2.14 6.61
CA GLY A 290 -10.39 -1.69 6.41
C GLY A 290 -9.44 -2.31 7.44
N CYS A 291 -9.73 -2.16 8.73
CA CYS A 291 -8.94 -2.75 9.82
C CYS A 291 -8.84 -4.28 9.70
N PHE A 292 -9.97 -4.95 9.39
CA PHE A 292 -10.03 -6.39 9.14
C PHE A 292 -9.15 -6.80 7.97
N TRP A 293 -9.33 -6.16 6.82
CA TRP A 293 -8.59 -6.44 5.59
C TRP A 293 -7.09 -6.18 5.75
N TRP A 294 -6.71 -5.11 6.44
CA TRP A 294 -5.31 -4.81 6.75
C TRP A 294 -4.70 -5.89 7.65
N SER A 295 -5.39 -6.31 8.71
CA SER A 295 -4.91 -7.39 9.59
C SER A 295 -4.66 -8.69 8.83
N VAL A 296 -5.60 -9.10 7.97
CA VAL A 296 -5.44 -10.29 7.11
C VAL A 296 -4.29 -10.11 6.10
N THR A 297 -4.11 -8.90 5.57
CA THR A 297 -2.99 -8.57 4.68
C THR A 297 -1.65 -8.68 5.40
N CYS A 298 -1.53 -8.17 6.62
CA CYS A 298 -0.35 -8.36 7.47
C CYS A 298 -0.05 -9.83 7.71
N MET A 299 -1.06 -10.64 8.07
CA MET A 299 -0.86 -12.08 8.22
C MET A 299 -0.38 -12.74 6.92
N THR A 300 -0.92 -12.32 5.78
CA THR A 300 -0.47 -12.79 4.46
C THR A 300 1.00 -12.42 4.20
N MET A 301 1.43 -11.22 4.57
CA MET A 301 2.84 -10.79 4.47
C MET A 301 3.77 -11.61 5.37
N ALA A 302 3.32 -11.99 6.56
CA ALA A 302 4.07 -12.88 7.44
C ALA A 302 4.24 -14.28 6.79
N GLU A 303 3.20 -14.82 6.18
CA GLU A 303 3.29 -16.11 5.46
C GLU A 303 4.17 -16.01 4.21
N MET A 304 4.10 -14.92 3.45
CA MET A 304 5.01 -14.67 2.33
C MET A 304 6.47 -14.52 2.80
N HIS A 305 6.71 -13.99 4.00
CA HIS A 305 8.05 -13.96 4.59
C HIS A 305 8.53 -15.36 5.00
N ARG A 306 7.65 -16.21 5.54
CA ARG A 306 8.02 -17.56 6.00
C ARG A 306 8.21 -18.57 4.88
N ALA A 307 7.36 -18.52 3.86
CA ALA A 307 7.25 -19.56 2.83
C ALA A 307 7.32 -19.03 1.40
N GLY A 308 7.40 -17.71 1.20
CA GLY A 308 7.46 -17.10 -0.13
C GLY A 308 8.86 -17.11 -0.77
N PRO A 309 8.94 -16.86 -2.08
CA PRO A 309 10.20 -16.89 -2.83
C PRO A 309 11.14 -15.73 -2.54
N ASP A 310 10.68 -14.69 -1.83
CA ASP A 310 11.43 -13.47 -1.53
C ASP A 310 11.17 -12.97 -0.09
N PRO A 311 11.80 -13.61 0.92
CA PRO A 311 11.62 -13.22 2.31
C PRO A 311 12.36 -11.91 2.62
N SER A 312 11.62 -10.83 2.87
CA SER A 312 12.18 -9.51 3.19
C SER A 312 11.90 -9.07 4.64
N VAL A 313 12.75 -8.18 5.18
CA VAL A 313 12.53 -7.55 6.51
C VAL A 313 11.26 -6.73 6.55
N GLU A 314 10.92 -6.08 5.44
CA GLU A 314 9.69 -5.31 5.27
C GLU A 314 8.45 -6.21 5.46
N ARG A 315 8.40 -7.38 4.80
CA ARG A 315 7.28 -8.34 4.93
C ARG A 315 7.13 -8.85 6.36
N ALA A 316 8.24 -9.17 7.04
CA ALA A 316 8.20 -9.58 8.45
C ALA A 316 7.68 -8.46 9.35
N MET A 317 8.15 -7.23 9.14
CA MET A 317 7.75 -6.05 9.92
C MET A 317 6.26 -5.71 9.70
N ILE A 318 5.79 -5.70 8.44
CA ILE A 318 4.36 -5.54 8.13
C ILE A 318 3.55 -6.67 8.78
N GLY A 319 4.06 -7.90 8.77
CA GLY A 319 3.42 -9.03 9.42
C GLY A 319 3.12 -8.81 10.90
N ARG A 320 4.03 -8.16 11.65
CA ARG A 320 3.86 -7.88 13.09
C ARG A 320 2.65 -6.98 13.35
N ARG A 321 2.28 -6.15 12.39
CA ARG A 321 1.18 -5.19 12.50
C ARG A 321 -0.21 -5.83 12.41
N ALA A 322 -0.30 -7.15 12.22
CA ALA A 322 -1.58 -7.86 12.20
C ALA A 322 -2.39 -7.66 13.50
N SER A 323 -1.72 -7.58 14.65
CA SER A 323 -2.38 -7.33 15.94
C SER A 323 -2.90 -5.90 16.07
N GLU A 324 -2.25 -4.91 15.46
CA GLU A 324 -2.71 -3.51 15.43
C GLU A 324 -4.09 -3.45 14.77
N GLY A 325 -4.25 -4.03 13.57
CA GLY A 325 -5.54 -4.06 12.89
C GLY A 325 -6.65 -4.80 13.64
N GLN A 326 -6.30 -5.78 14.50
CA GLN A 326 -7.28 -6.45 15.37
C GLN A 326 -7.73 -5.56 16.52
N ILE A 327 -6.80 -4.83 17.14
CA ILE A 327 -7.11 -3.86 18.20
C ILE A 327 -7.96 -2.72 17.63
N ASP A 328 -7.64 -2.23 16.43
CA ASP A 328 -8.44 -1.22 15.75
C ASP A 328 -9.89 -1.70 15.52
N CYS A 329 -10.09 -3.00 15.20
CA CYS A 329 -11.43 -3.56 15.11
C CYS A 329 -12.15 -3.61 16.47
N VAL A 330 -11.43 -3.84 17.57
CA VAL A 330 -12.00 -3.81 18.93
C VAL A 330 -12.49 -2.41 19.24
N ASP A 331 -11.65 -1.40 19.02
CA ASP A 331 -11.98 0.01 19.32
C ASP A 331 -13.19 0.51 18.52
N LEU A 332 -13.36 0.02 17.29
CA LEU A 332 -14.49 0.40 16.44
C LEU A 332 -15.79 -0.33 16.78
N LEU A 333 -15.73 -1.56 17.30
CA LEU A 333 -16.92 -2.43 17.46
C LEU A 333 -17.37 -2.63 18.91
N ILE A 334 -16.44 -2.65 19.87
CA ILE A 334 -16.71 -3.02 21.26
C ILE A 334 -16.76 -1.75 22.10
N PRO A 335 -17.93 -1.40 22.68
CA PRO A 335 -18.05 -0.21 23.52
C PRO A 335 -17.21 -0.31 24.81
N GLY A 336 -16.48 0.75 25.14
CA GLY A 336 -15.75 0.90 26.40
C GLY A 336 -14.36 1.51 26.20
N ASP A 337 -13.84 2.21 27.19
CA ASP A 337 -12.44 2.63 27.17
C ASP A 337 -11.57 1.39 27.45
N LEU A 338 -10.73 0.99 26.48
CA LEU A 338 -9.61 0.12 26.82
C LEU A 338 -8.70 0.91 27.78
N PRO A 339 -8.41 0.40 28.98
CA PRO A 339 -7.44 1.06 29.83
C PRO A 339 -6.13 1.14 29.04
N ASN A 340 -5.61 2.36 28.81
CA ASN A 340 -4.27 2.64 28.27
C ASN A 340 -3.11 2.03 29.12
N THR A 341 -3.44 1.20 30.11
CA THR A 341 -2.57 0.53 31.08
C THR A 341 -2.49 -0.98 30.88
N LEU A 342 -2.77 -1.50 29.67
CA LEU A 342 -2.64 -2.94 29.43
C LEU A 342 -1.18 -3.35 29.13
N VAL A 343 -0.63 -4.04 30.15
CA VAL A 343 0.58 -4.88 30.21
C VAL A 343 1.83 -4.16 30.74
N SER A 344 2.14 -4.33 32.05
CA SER A 344 3.54 -4.24 32.49
C SER A 344 4.31 -5.35 31.78
N PRO A 345 5.60 -5.13 31.41
CA PRO A 345 6.41 -6.11 30.68
C PRO A 345 6.45 -7.52 31.32
N GLU A 346 6.09 -7.65 32.59
CA GLU A 346 6.13 -8.87 33.38
C GLU A 346 4.94 -9.83 33.08
N ALA A 347 3.81 -9.33 32.58
CA ALA A 347 2.63 -10.16 32.31
C ALA A 347 2.63 -10.86 30.93
N ALA A 348 3.58 -10.55 30.04
CA ALA A 348 3.67 -11.10 28.69
C ALA A 348 4.29 -12.53 28.61
N ALA A 349 4.67 -13.13 29.74
CA ALA A 349 5.50 -14.33 29.75
C ALA A 349 4.78 -15.66 29.43
N HIS A 350 3.46 -15.71 29.23
CA HIS A 350 2.70 -16.98 29.18
C HIS A 350 1.64 -17.07 28.09
N GLY A 351 1.95 -16.74 26.83
CA GLY A 351 1.04 -16.97 25.70
C GLY A 351 1.76 -17.15 24.37
N ASN A 352 1.66 -18.34 23.77
CA ASN A 352 2.18 -18.65 22.44
C ASN A 352 1.23 -18.11 21.34
N LEU A 353 1.12 -16.78 21.23
CA LEU A 353 0.21 -16.06 20.30
C LEU A 353 0.95 -15.06 19.38
N ASP A 354 2.28 -15.11 19.31
CA ASP A 354 3.08 -14.07 18.66
C ASP A 354 3.10 -14.15 17.12
N LEU A 355 2.42 -13.19 16.49
CA LEU A 355 2.53 -12.86 15.06
C LEU A 355 3.73 -11.95 14.82
N PRO A 356 4.50 -12.18 13.74
CA PRO A 356 5.91 -12.58 13.81
C PRO A 356 6.63 -12.29 15.13
N ARG A 357 7.27 -13.34 15.64
CA ARG A 357 7.97 -13.29 16.92
C ARG A 357 9.18 -12.35 16.87
N ALA A 358 9.63 -11.89 18.05
CA ALA A 358 10.80 -11.03 18.15
C ALA A 358 12.05 -11.65 17.48
N ASP A 359 12.23 -12.98 17.56
CA ASP A 359 13.34 -13.68 16.90
C ASP A 359 13.24 -13.63 15.36
N GLU A 360 12.02 -13.64 14.80
CA GLU A 360 11.77 -13.51 13.36
C GLU A 360 12.12 -12.09 12.87
N LEU A 361 11.77 -11.04 13.63
CA LEU A 361 12.13 -9.66 13.29
C LEU A 361 13.64 -9.41 13.38
N LEU A 362 14.29 -9.93 14.44
CA LEU A 362 15.74 -9.87 14.59
C LEU A 362 16.46 -10.60 13.45
N ALA A 363 15.97 -11.79 13.07
CA ALA A 363 16.50 -12.57 11.96
C ALA A 363 16.40 -11.84 10.62
N ALA A 364 15.23 -11.28 10.31
CA ALA A 364 15.00 -10.60 9.04
C ALA A 364 15.84 -9.31 8.93
N THR A 365 15.99 -8.57 10.03
CA THR A 365 16.82 -7.36 10.09
C THR A 365 18.32 -7.70 9.99
N GLU A 366 18.77 -8.76 10.68
CA GLU A 366 20.13 -9.28 10.52
C GLU A 366 20.42 -9.64 9.06
N LYS A 367 19.50 -10.35 8.39
CA LYS A 367 19.64 -10.76 6.99
C LYS A 367 19.76 -9.56 6.06
N PHE A 368 18.86 -8.57 6.15
CA PHE A 368 18.93 -7.34 5.34
C PHE A 368 20.27 -6.61 5.52
N LEU A 369 20.74 -6.49 6.76
CA LEU A 369 22.01 -5.84 7.02
C LEU A 369 23.17 -6.60 6.35
N ARG A 370 23.15 -7.94 6.36
CA ARG A 370 24.21 -8.78 5.78
C ARG A 370 24.18 -8.84 4.26
N ASP A 371 23.00 -9.00 3.68
CA ASP A 371 22.85 -9.34 2.27
C ASP A 371 22.77 -8.09 1.39
N ASP A 372 22.10 -7.04 1.88
CA ASP A 372 21.81 -5.84 1.10
C ASP A 372 22.67 -4.66 1.56
N ALA A 373 22.58 -4.29 2.84
CA ALA A 373 23.18 -3.06 3.34
C ALA A 373 24.73 -3.12 3.35
N LEU A 374 25.33 -4.29 3.58
CA LEU A 374 26.78 -4.46 3.47
C LEU A 374 27.30 -4.31 2.02
N GLY A 375 26.52 -4.67 1.02
CA GLY A 375 26.89 -4.46 -0.38
C GLY A 375 26.76 -2.98 -0.79
N ALA A 376 25.77 -2.28 -0.22
CA ALA A 376 25.41 -0.91 -0.58
C ALA A 376 26.16 0.19 0.19
N THR A 377 26.87 -0.15 1.28
CA THR A 377 27.56 0.84 2.14
C THR A 377 29.08 0.67 2.08
N GLN A 378 29.84 1.75 2.34
CA GLN A 378 31.31 1.72 2.41
C GLN A 378 31.84 2.36 3.70
N GLY A 379 33.14 2.18 3.97
CA GLY A 379 33.84 2.82 5.08
C GLY A 379 33.24 2.53 6.45
N ARG A 380 33.08 3.58 7.28
CA ARG A 380 32.55 3.47 8.65
C ARG A 380 31.12 2.92 8.67
N THR A 381 30.27 3.32 7.74
CA THR A 381 28.88 2.85 7.66
C THR A 381 28.83 1.36 7.38
N ASN A 382 29.66 0.85 6.45
CA ASN A 382 29.77 -0.59 6.20
C ASN A 382 30.19 -1.38 7.44
N PHE A 383 31.19 -0.87 8.15
CA PHE A 383 31.65 -1.47 9.40
C PHE A 383 30.53 -1.53 10.44
N LEU A 384 29.82 -0.41 10.66
CA LEU A 384 28.71 -0.35 11.61
C LEU A 384 27.54 -1.25 11.21
N THR A 385 27.19 -1.33 9.93
CA THR A 385 26.19 -2.28 9.40
C THR A 385 26.55 -3.73 9.76
N ARG A 386 27.83 -4.10 9.64
CA ARG A 386 28.33 -5.43 10.01
C ARG A 386 28.21 -5.70 11.51
N VAL A 387 28.57 -4.69 12.31
CA VAL A 387 28.46 -4.76 13.77
C VAL A 387 27.00 -4.92 14.17
N SER A 388 26.10 -4.11 13.63
CA SER A 388 24.65 -4.19 13.88
C SER A 388 24.08 -5.58 13.51
N ALA A 389 24.44 -6.14 12.36
CA ALA A 389 24.03 -7.50 11.99
C ALA A 389 24.49 -8.55 13.01
N ASN A 390 25.75 -8.46 13.48
CA ASN A 390 26.29 -9.37 14.48
C ASN A 390 25.59 -9.22 15.84
N VAL A 391 25.27 -8.00 16.26
CA VAL A 391 24.53 -7.71 17.51
C VAL A 391 23.15 -8.35 17.45
N LEU A 392 22.41 -8.17 16.35
CA LEU A 392 21.09 -8.78 16.19
C LEU A 392 21.16 -10.31 16.22
N GLY A 393 22.15 -10.91 15.55
CA GLY A 393 22.37 -12.35 15.60
C GLY A 393 22.73 -12.86 17.01
N LEU A 394 23.40 -12.04 17.82
CA LEU A 394 23.70 -12.34 19.22
C LEU A 394 22.43 -12.30 20.09
N ILE A 395 21.64 -11.23 19.98
CA ILE A 395 20.36 -11.10 20.70
C ILE A 395 19.43 -12.25 20.35
N ARG A 396 19.37 -12.66 19.08
CA ARG A 396 18.54 -13.79 18.64
C ARG A 396 18.99 -15.12 19.26
N ARG A 397 20.30 -15.42 19.25
CA ARG A 397 20.84 -16.62 19.90
C ARG A 397 20.60 -16.61 21.40
N GLU A 398 20.75 -15.46 22.03
CA GLU A 398 20.44 -15.27 23.44
C GLU A 398 18.96 -15.57 23.72
N GLN A 399 18.02 -14.97 22.99
CA GLN A 399 16.59 -15.27 23.16
C GLN A 399 16.24 -16.77 22.98
N GLN A 400 16.92 -17.47 22.07
CA GLN A 400 16.67 -18.90 21.82
C GLN A 400 17.27 -19.82 22.88
N LEU A 401 18.44 -19.47 23.42
CA LEU A 401 19.22 -20.36 24.28
C LEU A 401 19.13 -20.00 25.77
N LEU A 402 18.84 -18.75 26.11
CA LEU A 402 18.83 -18.24 27.48
C LEU A 402 17.85 -18.99 28.41
N PRO A 403 16.64 -19.42 27.98
CA PRO A 403 15.79 -20.26 28.82
C PRO A 403 16.48 -21.57 29.22
N ALA A 404 17.10 -22.27 28.26
CA ALA A 404 17.83 -23.51 28.52
C ALA A 404 19.08 -23.28 29.39
N TYR A 405 19.80 -22.17 29.22
CA TYR A 405 20.95 -21.84 30.07
C TYR A 405 20.56 -21.51 31.50
N ARG A 406 19.44 -20.80 31.72
CA ARG A 406 18.92 -20.52 33.08
C ARG A 406 18.50 -21.79 33.80
N ASP A 407 17.90 -22.74 33.09
CA ASP A 407 17.55 -24.05 33.65
C ASP A 407 18.80 -24.88 34.02
N TYR A 408 19.91 -24.71 33.29
CA TYR A 408 21.20 -25.32 33.61
C TYR A 408 21.94 -24.64 34.78
N GLU A 409 21.81 -23.32 34.95
CA GLU A 409 22.45 -22.58 36.05
C GLU A 409 21.74 -22.76 37.41
N GLN A 410 20.50 -23.22 37.40
CA GLN A 410 19.72 -23.52 38.61
C GLN A 410 19.85 -24.97 39.10
N GLN A 411 20.59 -25.82 38.37
CA GLN A 411 20.98 -27.17 38.78
C GLN A 411 22.40 -27.15 39.36
#